data_AF-A0A6J5AMY9-F1
#
_entry.id   AF-A0A6J5AMY9-F1
#
_cell.length_a   1.000
_cell.length_b   1.000
_cell.length_c   1.000
_cell.angle_alpha   90.00
_cell.angle_beta   90.00
_cell.angle_gamma   90.00
#
_symmetry.space_group_name_H-M   'P 1'
#
loop_
_entity.id
_entity.type
_entity.pdbx_description
1 polymer ?
#
loop_
_entity_poly.entity_id
_entity_poly.type
_entity_poly.pdbx_seq_one_letter_code
_entity_poly.pdbx_strand_id
1 'polypeptide(L)'
;MIGLTRSDSLRAPCLPFVRGVTVTVLIASATALSPLSAHAQASSAMTQVCTTRANNAKLIAQDRDAGISKEDELRKAQRIAAAMPIERQLYAQAELTTFIDRLYGQYAKTPPQQAYDKYLAYCEEQAARGAAQVQ
;
A
#
# COMPACT_ATOMS: atom_id res chain seq x y z
N MET A 1 13.93 82.18 -20.81
CA MET A 1 14.61 82.86 -19.68
C MET A 1 15.44 81.82 -18.94
N ILE A 2 16.75 82.10 -18.76
CA ILE A 2 17.62 81.87 -17.57
C ILE A 2 17.53 80.47 -16.93
N GLY A 3 18.57 79.67 -16.71
CA GLY A 3 20.02 79.82 -16.69
C GLY A 3 20.60 78.69 -15.80
N LEU A 4 21.91 78.43 -15.87
CA LEU A 4 22.85 77.99 -14.81
C LEU A 4 22.31 76.95 -13.77
N THR A 5 22.94 75.82 -13.44
CA THR A 5 24.36 75.60 -13.10
C THR A 5 24.58 74.15 -12.67
N ARG A 6 25.78 73.67 -12.98
CA ARG A 6 26.59 72.64 -12.30
C ARG A 6 26.39 72.55 -10.78
N SER A 7 26.44 71.34 -10.22
CA SER A 7 27.19 71.10 -8.97
C SER A 7 27.37 69.60 -8.67
N ASP A 8 28.62 69.18 -8.74
CA ASP A 8 29.17 68.01 -8.04
C ASP A 8 28.86 68.10 -6.54
N SER A 9 28.51 66.98 -5.90
CA SER A 9 28.75 66.82 -4.47
C SER A 9 28.87 65.35 -4.09
N LEU A 10 30.12 64.99 -3.79
CA LEU A 10 30.56 63.76 -3.14
C LEU A 10 29.79 63.53 -1.82
N ARG A 11 29.29 62.29 -1.61
CA ARG A 11 29.30 61.58 -0.32
C ARG A 11 28.58 60.23 -0.45
N ALA A 12 29.37 59.16 -0.38
CA ALA A 12 28.94 57.90 0.24
C ALA A 12 29.41 57.91 1.71
N PRO A 13 29.08 56.92 2.56
CA PRO A 13 27.97 55.96 2.56
C PRO A 13 27.21 55.95 3.92
N CYS A 14 25.94 55.54 3.95
CA CYS A 14 25.28 54.94 5.14
C CYS A 14 23.88 54.43 4.74
N LEU A 15 23.68 53.10 4.77
CA LEU A 15 22.35 52.44 4.75
C LEU A 15 21.67 52.70 6.11
N PRO A 16 20.31 52.79 6.25
CA PRO A 16 19.41 51.66 5.97
C PRO A 16 17.97 52.01 5.48
N PHE A 17 17.24 50.98 4.97
CA PHE A 17 15.77 50.76 5.07
C PHE A 17 14.83 51.88 4.48
N VAL A 18 13.84 51.70 3.59
CA VAL A 18 12.96 50.60 3.12
C VAL A 18 12.26 51.10 1.83
N ARG A 19 11.64 50.17 1.08
CA ARG A 19 10.53 50.30 0.11
C ARG A 19 10.93 50.24 -1.37
N GLY A 20 11.07 49.00 -1.85
CA GLY A 20 10.75 48.63 -3.22
C GLY A 20 9.74 47.50 -3.19
N VAL A 21 8.51 47.76 -3.66
CA VAL A 21 7.50 46.75 -3.97
C VAL A 21 7.71 46.33 -5.42
N THR A 22 8.03 45.05 -5.65
CA THR A 22 7.73 44.30 -6.88
C THR A 22 7.79 42.81 -6.54
N VAL A 23 6.62 42.16 -6.46
CA VAL A 23 6.11 41.21 -7.47
C VAL A 23 6.78 39.82 -7.38
N THR A 24 6.02 38.91 -6.74
CA THR A 24 5.98 37.44 -6.92
C THR A 24 7.30 36.73 -7.21
N VAL A 25 7.86 36.10 -6.18
CA VAL A 25 8.52 34.80 -6.36
C VAL A 25 7.74 33.80 -5.52
N LEU A 26 7.17 32.84 -6.24
CA LEU A 26 6.36 31.76 -5.76
C LEU A 26 7.08 30.97 -4.66
N ILE A 27 6.26 30.56 -3.70
CA ILE A 27 6.50 29.55 -2.68
C ILE A 27 7.31 28.39 -3.28
N ALA A 28 8.59 28.28 -2.91
CA ALA A 28 9.39 27.09 -3.17
C ALA A 28 9.00 26.00 -2.15
N SER A 29 7.81 25.42 -2.33
CA SER A 29 7.36 24.22 -1.63
C SER A 29 7.31 23.07 -2.64
N ALA A 30 8.38 22.27 -2.72
CA ALA A 30 8.44 20.96 -3.38
C ALA A 30 9.94 20.58 -3.52
N THR A 31 10.46 19.41 -3.16
CA THR A 31 9.88 18.11 -2.81
C THR A 31 10.94 17.35 -1.99
N ALA A 32 10.91 17.45 -0.66
CA ALA A 32 11.36 16.33 0.15
C ALA A 32 10.16 15.37 0.23
N LEU A 33 9.90 14.64 -0.86
CA LEU A 33 8.95 13.54 -0.85
C LEU A 33 9.54 12.45 0.03
N SER A 34 9.19 12.55 1.31
CA SER A 34 9.52 11.61 2.36
C SER A 34 9.20 10.19 1.89
N PRO A 35 10.15 9.25 1.94
CA PRO A 35 9.84 7.84 1.66
C PRO A 35 8.80 7.28 2.66
N LEU A 36 8.59 7.92 3.82
CA LEU A 36 7.66 7.45 4.85
C LEU A 36 6.21 7.32 4.38
N SER A 37 5.71 8.18 3.50
CA SER A 37 4.32 8.11 3.02
C SER A 37 4.09 6.93 2.07
N ALA A 38 5.08 6.58 1.24
CA ALA A 38 5.01 5.40 0.37
C ALA A 38 5.05 4.09 1.18
N HIS A 39 5.84 4.05 2.26
CA HIS A 39 5.90 2.88 3.15
C HIS A 39 4.59 2.70 3.95
N ALA A 40 3.97 3.79 4.40
CA ALA A 40 2.69 3.73 5.11
C ALA A 40 1.54 3.20 4.22
N GLN A 41 1.52 3.59 2.95
CA GLN A 41 0.48 3.19 2.00
C GLN A 41 0.66 1.75 1.49
N ALA A 42 1.90 1.27 1.35
CA ALA A 42 2.19 -0.14 1.07
C ALA A 42 1.84 -1.04 2.28
N SER A 43 2.13 -0.58 3.50
CA SER A 43 1.80 -1.31 4.73
C SER A 43 0.29 -1.48 4.90
N SER A 44 -0.51 -0.43 4.69
CA SER A 44 -1.98 -0.52 4.81
C SER A 44 -2.61 -1.39 3.72
N ALA A 45 -2.10 -1.34 2.49
CA ALA A 45 -2.53 -2.25 1.41
C ALA A 45 -2.22 -3.71 1.75
N MET A 46 -1.05 -4.00 2.33
CA MET A 46 -0.69 -5.36 2.76
C MET A 46 -1.56 -5.87 3.89
N THR A 47 -1.86 -5.04 4.90
CA THR A 47 -2.81 -5.40 5.97
C THR A 47 -4.19 -5.76 5.41
N GLN A 48 -4.67 -5.01 4.41
CA GLN A 48 -5.95 -5.31 3.76
C GLN A 48 -5.92 -6.64 2.99
N VAL A 49 -4.82 -6.94 2.28
CA VAL A 49 -4.63 -8.22 1.59
C VAL A 49 -4.62 -9.39 2.59
N CYS A 50 -3.88 -9.26 3.68
CA CYS A 50 -3.81 -10.28 4.72
C CYS A 50 -5.16 -10.52 5.39
N THR A 51 -5.89 -9.45 5.72
CA THR A 51 -7.25 -9.52 6.26
C THR A 51 -8.20 -10.22 5.29
N THR A 52 -8.10 -9.93 4.00
CA THR A 52 -8.95 -10.56 2.97
C THR A 52 -8.66 -12.06 2.85
N ARG A 53 -7.38 -12.45 2.82
CA ARG A 53 -6.98 -13.87 2.79
C ARG A 53 -7.43 -14.62 4.05
N ALA A 54 -7.29 -14.00 5.23
CA ALA A 54 -7.75 -14.57 6.49
C ALA A 54 -9.27 -14.78 6.52
N ASN A 55 -10.05 -13.81 6.02
CA ASN A 55 -11.50 -13.96 5.88
C ASN A 55 -11.87 -15.09 4.91
N ASN A 56 -11.12 -15.27 3.83
CA ASN A 56 -11.34 -16.39 2.91
C ASN A 56 -11.10 -17.74 3.60
N ALA A 57 -10.04 -17.86 4.41
CA ALA A 57 -9.78 -19.05 5.21
C ALA A 57 -10.92 -19.37 6.18
N LYS A 58 -11.46 -18.34 6.83
CA LYS A 58 -12.62 -18.46 7.73
C LYS A 58 -13.85 -18.97 6.99
N LEU A 59 -14.18 -18.39 5.84
CA LEU A 59 -15.34 -18.79 5.04
C LEU A 59 -15.22 -20.24 4.58
N ILE A 60 -14.08 -20.66 4.06
CA ILE A 60 -13.88 -22.05 3.62
C ILE A 60 -13.95 -23.04 4.80
N ALA A 61 -13.44 -22.66 5.98
CA ALA A 61 -13.59 -23.47 7.18
C ALA A 61 -15.06 -23.56 7.64
N GLN A 62 -15.84 -22.49 7.49
CA GLN A 62 -17.29 -22.50 7.75
C GLN A 62 -18.03 -23.39 6.75
N ASP A 63 -17.71 -23.29 5.47
CA ASP A 63 -18.29 -24.12 4.41
C ASP A 63 -18.02 -25.61 4.69
N ARG A 64 -16.77 -25.96 5.06
CA ARG A 64 -16.41 -27.32 5.50
C ARG A 64 -17.25 -27.78 6.69
N ASP A 65 -17.35 -26.96 7.74
CA ASP A 65 -18.10 -27.30 8.95
C ASP A 65 -19.61 -27.41 8.68
N ALA A 66 -20.10 -26.72 7.63
CA ALA A 66 -21.46 -26.85 7.11
C ALA A 66 -21.66 -28.07 6.18
N GLY A 67 -20.62 -28.90 5.98
CA GLY A 67 -20.69 -30.12 5.18
C GLY A 67 -20.39 -29.93 3.69
N ILE A 68 -19.91 -28.77 3.27
CA ILE A 68 -19.45 -28.57 1.88
C ILE A 68 -18.20 -29.40 1.64
N SER A 69 -18.23 -30.22 0.57
CA SER A 69 -17.12 -31.09 0.22
C SER A 69 -15.91 -30.29 -0.29
N LYS A 70 -14.73 -30.90 -0.17
CA LYS A 70 -13.49 -30.34 -0.73
C LYS A 70 -13.62 -30.12 -2.24
N GLU A 71 -14.23 -31.07 -2.93
CA GLU A 71 -14.42 -31.05 -4.39
C GLU A 71 -15.33 -29.88 -4.82
N ASP A 72 -16.33 -29.54 -4.00
CA ASP A 72 -17.21 -28.40 -4.28
C ASP A 72 -16.50 -27.07 -4.10
N GLU A 73 -15.70 -26.91 -3.04
CA GLU A 73 -14.84 -25.73 -2.86
C GLU A 73 -13.80 -25.60 -3.97
N LEU A 74 -13.18 -26.70 -4.40
CA LEU A 74 -12.25 -26.70 -5.54
C LEU A 74 -12.94 -26.27 -6.84
N ARG A 75 -14.15 -26.77 -7.11
CA ARG A 75 -14.93 -26.36 -8.29
C ARG A 75 -15.30 -24.88 -8.23
N LYS A 76 -15.59 -24.33 -7.04
CA LYS A 76 -15.81 -22.90 -6.80
C LYS A 76 -14.54 -22.07 -7.06
N ALA A 77 -13.39 -22.51 -6.54
CA ALA A 77 -12.10 -21.87 -6.80
C ALA A 77 -11.73 -21.86 -8.29
N GLN A 78 -11.99 -22.95 -9.01
CA GLN A 78 -11.76 -23.01 -10.47
C GLN A 78 -12.58 -21.96 -11.22
N ARG A 79 -13.85 -21.75 -10.86
CA ARG A 79 -14.68 -20.71 -11.47
C ARG A 79 -14.15 -19.31 -11.17
N ILE A 80 -13.69 -19.07 -9.94
CA ILE A 80 -13.07 -17.79 -9.55
C ILE A 80 -11.80 -17.56 -10.36
N ALA A 81 -10.92 -18.56 -10.46
CA ALA A 81 -9.69 -18.46 -11.24
C ALA A 81 -9.98 -18.23 -12.74
N ALA A 82 -10.97 -18.91 -13.31
CA ALA A 82 -11.35 -18.74 -14.71
C ALA A 82 -11.93 -17.35 -15.03
N ALA A 83 -12.46 -16.65 -14.03
CA ALA A 83 -12.93 -15.27 -14.18
C ALA A 83 -11.79 -14.22 -14.07
N MET A 84 -10.57 -14.63 -13.75
CA MET A 84 -9.41 -13.75 -13.68
C MET A 84 -8.79 -13.51 -15.08
N PRO A 85 -7.99 -12.44 -15.25
CA PRO A 85 -7.19 -12.23 -16.47
C PRO A 85 -6.28 -13.43 -16.76
N ILE A 86 -6.13 -13.79 -18.03
CA ILE A 86 -5.44 -15.01 -18.51
C ILE A 86 -4.03 -15.13 -17.90
N GLU A 87 -3.30 -14.01 -17.80
CA GLU A 87 -1.94 -13.95 -17.27
C GLU A 87 -1.86 -14.43 -15.81
N ARG A 88 -2.96 -14.34 -15.06
CA ARG A 88 -3.04 -14.70 -13.65
C ARG A 88 -3.82 -15.98 -13.39
N GLN A 89 -4.55 -16.52 -14.38
CA GLN A 89 -5.45 -17.67 -14.17
C GLN A 89 -4.71 -18.89 -13.61
N LEU A 90 -3.59 -19.27 -14.22
CA LEU A 90 -2.80 -20.44 -13.80
C LEU A 90 -2.27 -20.29 -12.37
N TYR A 91 -1.71 -19.12 -12.06
CA TYR A 91 -1.19 -18.83 -10.73
C TYR A 91 -2.31 -18.79 -9.68
N ALA A 92 -3.41 -18.10 -9.98
CA ALA A 92 -4.57 -18.03 -9.10
C ALA A 92 -5.18 -19.41 -8.85
N GLN A 93 -5.30 -20.24 -9.89
CA GLN A 93 -5.79 -21.61 -9.75
C GLN A 93 -4.90 -22.44 -8.82
N ALA A 94 -3.58 -22.37 -9.00
CA ALA A 94 -2.63 -23.10 -8.15
C ALA A 94 -2.68 -22.61 -6.69
N GLU A 95 -2.72 -21.29 -6.47
CA GLU A 95 -2.83 -20.71 -5.12
C GLU A 95 -4.12 -21.15 -4.43
N LEU A 96 -5.27 -20.98 -5.10
CA LEU A 96 -6.58 -21.31 -4.51
C LEU A 96 -6.71 -22.81 -4.23
N THR A 97 -6.21 -23.67 -5.12
CA THR A 97 -6.22 -25.13 -4.92
C THR A 97 -5.39 -25.50 -3.69
N THR A 98 -4.15 -25.00 -3.61
CA THR A 98 -3.27 -25.25 -2.46
C THR A 98 -3.88 -24.75 -1.15
N PHE A 99 -4.54 -23.60 -1.20
CA PHE A 99 -5.20 -23.00 -0.05
C PHE A 99 -6.33 -23.89 0.49
N ILE A 100 -7.20 -24.39 -0.39
CA ILE A 100 -8.30 -25.31 -0.05
C ILE A 100 -7.74 -26.64 0.45
N ASP A 101 -6.74 -27.21 -0.23
CA ASP A 101 -6.09 -28.46 0.17
C ASP A 101 -5.58 -28.42 1.61
N ARG A 102 -4.96 -27.32 2.02
CA ARG A 102 -4.49 -27.15 3.39
C ARG A 102 -5.64 -27.06 4.38
N LEU A 103 -6.73 -26.37 4.04
CA LEU A 103 -7.89 -26.18 4.91
C LEU A 103 -8.71 -27.46 5.12
N TYR A 104 -8.79 -28.31 4.10
CA TYR A 104 -9.45 -29.62 4.16
C TYR A 104 -8.52 -30.76 4.56
N GLY A 105 -7.20 -30.56 4.56
CA GLY A 105 -6.20 -31.52 5.02
C GLY A 105 -5.60 -31.14 6.36
N GLN A 106 -4.44 -30.48 6.33
CA GLN A 106 -3.66 -30.12 7.53
C GLN A 106 -4.47 -29.36 8.58
N TYR A 107 -5.39 -28.49 8.15
CA TYR A 107 -6.21 -27.65 9.02
C TYR A 107 -7.67 -28.10 9.10
N ALA A 108 -7.99 -29.34 8.71
CA ALA A 108 -9.35 -29.88 8.70
C ALA A 108 -10.08 -29.80 10.05
N LYS A 109 -9.33 -29.82 11.16
CA LYS A 109 -9.88 -29.72 12.52
C LYS A 109 -9.77 -28.31 13.12
N THR A 110 -9.28 -27.35 12.35
CA THR A 110 -9.09 -25.97 12.84
C THR A 110 -10.43 -25.24 12.75
N PRO A 111 -10.98 -24.73 13.87
CA PRO A 111 -12.20 -23.93 13.86
C PRO A 111 -12.06 -22.68 12.97
N PRO A 112 -13.16 -22.14 12.42
CA PRO A 112 -13.08 -21.04 11.47
C PRO A 112 -12.39 -19.78 11.99
N GLN A 113 -12.63 -19.41 13.26
CA GLN A 113 -11.97 -18.25 13.85
C GLN A 113 -10.47 -18.48 14.03
N GLN A 114 -10.05 -19.68 14.42
CA GLN A 114 -8.63 -20.01 14.49
C GLN A 114 -7.96 -20.07 13.11
N ALA A 115 -8.70 -20.46 12.06
CA ALA A 115 -8.20 -20.41 10.69
C ALA A 115 -7.93 -18.97 10.25
N TYR A 116 -8.83 -18.04 10.59
CA TYR A 116 -8.62 -16.60 10.39
C TYR A 116 -7.33 -16.12 11.08
N ASP A 117 -7.23 -16.34 12.40
CA ASP A 117 -6.13 -15.81 13.21
C ASP A 117 -4.77 -16.33 12.71
N LYS A 118 -4.70 -17.63 12.38
CA LYS A 118 -3.48 -18.26 11.84
C LYS A 118 -3.09 -17.70 10.48
N TYR A 119 -4.05 -17.51 9.56
CA TYR A 119 -3.74 -16.98 8.24
C TYR A 119 -3.36 -15.51 8.26
N LEU A 120 -3.99 -14.72 9.15
CA LEU A 120 -3.61 -13.33 9.35
C LEU A 120 -2.17 -13.22 9.83
N ALA A 121 -1.82 -13.95 10.90
CA ALA A 121 -0.46 -13.96 11.45
C ALA A 121 0.57 -14.44 10.42
N TYR A 122 0.29 -15.54 9.70
CA TYR A 122 1.19 -16.04 8.65
C TYR A 122 1.43 -15.00 7.54
N CYS A 123 0.39 -14.31 7.10
CA CYS A 123 0.50 -13.32 6.04
C CYS A 123 1.29 -12.08 6.49
N GLU A 124 1.02 -11.58 7.69
CA GLU A 124 1.74 -10.44 8.28
C GLU A 124 3.22 -10.77 8.49
N GLU A 125 3.54 -11.98 8.95
CA GLU A 125 4.92 -12.43 9.11
C GLU A 125 5.65 -12.50 7.76
N GLN A 126 5.00 -13.05 6.72
CA GLN A 126 5.58 -13.09 5.37
C GLN A 126 5.78 -11.68 4.80
N ALA A 127 4.83 -10.76 5.04
CA ALA A 127 4.94 -9.36 4.64
C ALA A 127 6.13 -8.67 5.34
N ALA A 128 6.30 -8.89 6.64
CA ALA A 128 7.41 -8.34 7.41
C ALA A 128 8.78 -8.88 6.94
N ARG A 129 8.87 -10.19 6.65
CA ARG A 129 10.08 -10.82 6.11
C ARG A 129 10.44 -10.27 4.72
N GLY A 130 9.44 -10.09 3.85
CA GLY A 130 9.65 -9.48 2.54
C GLY A 130 10.12 -8.03 2.62
N ALA A 131 9.57 -7.24 3.55
CA ALA A 131 10.01 -5.87 3.79
C ALA A 131 11.46 -5.78 4.29
N ALA A 132 11.90 -6.73 5.12
CA ALA A 132 13.27 -6.78 5.64
C ALA A 132 14.33 -7.18 4.60
N GLN A 133 13.95 -7.87 3.51
CA GLN A 133 14.87 -8.27 2.44
C GLN A 133 15.10 -7.18 1.38
N VAL A 134 14.28 -6.13 1.37
CA VAL A 134 14.31 -5.04 0.37
C VAL A 134 14.95 -3.76 0.95
N GLN A 135 15.31 -3.77 2.24
CA GLN A 135 16.07 -2.71 2.91
C GLN A 135 17.58 -2.99 2.84
#